data_AF-A0A524KDU8-F1
#
_entry.id   AF-A0A524KDU8-F1
#
_cell.length_a   1.000
_cell.length_b   1.000
_cell.length_c   1.000
_cell.angle_alpha   90.00
_cell.angle_beta   90.00
_cell.angle_gamma   90.00
#
_symmetry.space_group_name_H-M   'P 1'
#
loop_
_entity.id
_entity.type
_entity.pdbx_description
1 polymer ?
#
loop_
_entity_poly.entity_id
_entity_poly.type
_entity_poly.pdbx_seq_one_letter_code
_entity_poly.pdbx_strand_id
1 'polypeptide(L)'
;MFMSQTLRQIYASSPLFGGNAAYMEQLYDCWLQDPTSVPARWRQFFAEQAPADPEAPVRSPTAGGARQAAAARHGVPAAMHDTEYGNQSAEKQAAVSRLIQVYSLRGHQIADLDPLGMQQRPMPNVMRLDYAGLGDADFDTEFYVGTFAGQANVRMRFRDLLATLRTVYCGKVGADFAHLSRGRERVWIRERLERGMLGNPLSDDERRHILTQLTAAEGIERYLHTRYVGQKRFSLEGGDSLIPLLDDLIQQGGAAG
;
A
#
# COMPACT_ATOMS: atom_id res chain seq x y z
N MET A 1 -12.78 14.00 38.14
CA MET A 1 -13.69 15.05 37.61
C MET A 1 -13.79 14.76 36.12
N PHE A 2 -14.89 14.15 35.67
CA PHE A 2 -15.00 13.57 34.34
C PHE A 2 -15.57 14.59 33.36
N MET A 3 -15.02 14.68 32.14
CA MET A 3 -15.68 15.39 31.04
C MET A 3 -17.14 14.93 30.93
N SER A 4 -18.04 15.87 30.66
CA SER A 4 -19.45 15.55 30.42
C SER A 4 -19.56 14.51 29.30
N GLN A 5 -20.40 13.49 29.50
CA GLN A 5 -20.56 12.39 28.52
C GLN A 5 -20.94 12.91 27.12
N THR A 6 -21.59 14.07 27.06
CA THR A 6 -21.97 14.77 25.83
C THR A 6 -20.77 15.21 25.00
N LEU A 7 -19.72 15.73 25.63
CA LEU A 7 -18.51 16.17 24.93
C LEU A 7 -17.75 14.97 24.35
N ARG A 8 -17.57 13.89 25.12
CA ARG A 8 -16.94 12.65 24.61
C ARG A 8 -17.65 12.07 23.39
N GLN A 9 -18.98 12.15 23.33
CA GLN A 9 -19.75 11.67 22.18
C GLN A 9 -19.57 12.55 20.94
N ILE A 10 -19.47 13.88 21.11
CA ILE A 10 -19.21 14.81 20.01
C ILE A 10 -17.78 14.65 19.49
N TYR A 11 -16.82 14.34 20.37
CA TYR A 11 -15.41 14.19 19.99
C TYR A 11 -15.05 12.85 19.34
N ALA A 12 -15.82 11.78 19.59
CA ALA A 12 -15.57 10.45 19.03
C ALA A 12 -15.64 10.39 17.49
N SER A 13 -16.29 11.36 16.84
CA SER A 13 -16.41 11.45 15.37
C SER A 13 -15.37 12.36 14.72
N SER A 14 -14.50 13.02 15.49
CA SER A 14 -13.51 13.97 14.97
C SER A 14 -12.14 13.30 14.74
N PRO A 15 -11.45 13.57 13.61
CA PRO A 15 -10.14 13.00 13.30
C PRO A 15 -9.02 13.40 14.28
N LEU A 16 -9.30 14.28 15.23
CA LEU A 16 -8.39 14.69 16.30
C LEU A 16 -8.30 13.66 17.44
N PHE A 17 -9.29 12.76 17.59
CA PHE A 17 -9.50 11.94 18.80
C PHE A 17 -8.76 10.59 18.84
N GLY A 18 -7.88 10.31 17.88
CA GLY A 18 -6.99 9.15 17.97
C GLY A 18 -5.97 9.26 19.11
N GLY A 19 -4.69 9.03 18.83
CA GLY A 19 -3.62 8.99 19.84
C GLY A 19 -3.42 10.23 20.73
N ASN A 20 -4.15 11.34 20.50
CA ASN A 20 -4.04 12.59 21.24
C ASN A 20 -5.20 12.83 22.24
N ALA A 21 -6.07 11.84 22.47
CA ALA A 21 -7.23 11.98 23.36
C ALA A 21 -6.84 12.46 24.78
N ALA A 22 -5.82 11.85 25.39
CA ALA A 22 -5.35 12.22 26.71
C ALA A 22 -4.80 13.67 26.78
N TYR A 23 -4.15 14.13 25.70
CA TYR A 23 -3.64 15.50 25.61
C TYR A 23 -4.77 16.54 25.52
N MET A 24 -5.83 16.23 24.77
CA MET A 24 -6.99 17.12 24.66
C MET A 24 -7.82 17.15 25.94
N GLU A 25 -7.92 16.03 26.67
CA GLU A 25 -8.55 15.99 28.00
C GLU A 25 -7.81 16.91 28.96
N GLN A 26 -6.47 16.82 29.00
CA GLN A 26 -5.66 17.71 29.84
C GLN A 26 -5.79 19.19 29.43
N LEU A 27 -5.84 19.48 28.13
CA LEU A 27 -6.00 20.85 27.62
C LEU A 27 -7.37 21.45 27.96
N TYR A 28 -8.42 20.63 27.97
CA TYR A 28 -9.76 21.03 28.36
C TYR A 28 -9.87 21.27 29.88
N ASP A 29 -9.22 20.44 30.69
CA ASP A 29 -9.17 20.64 32.15
C ASP A 29 -8.46 21.95 32.51
N CYS A 30 -7.38 22.31 31.81
CA CYS A 30 -6.73 23.61 31.96
C CYS A 30 -7.67 24.77 31.59
N TRP A 31 -8.46 24.63 30.52
CA TRP A 31 -9.44 25.65 30.11
C TRP A 31 -10.57 25.84 31.12
N LEU A 32 -11.05 24.77 31.76
CA LEU A 32 -12.07 24.83 32.81
C LEU A 32 -11.57 25.53 34.08
N GLN A 33 -10.28 25.43 34.39
CA GLN A 33 -9.67 26.09 35.55
C GLN A 33 -9.35 27.57 35.28
N ASP A 34 -8.80 27.87 34.11
CA ASP A 34 -8.57 29.23 33.63
C ASP A 34 -8.67 29.27 32.11
N PRO A 35 -9.69 29.95 31.55
CA PRO A 35 -9.85 30.05 30.10
C PRO A 35 -8.63 30.67 29.41
N THR A 36 -7.92 31.59 30.06
CA THR A 36 -6.77 32.30 29.47
C THR A 36 -5.49 31.47 29.42
N SER A 37 -5.43 30.35 30.15
CA SER A 37 -4.30 29.41 30.16
C SER A 37 -4.12 28.65 28.85
N VAL A 38 -5.11 28.71 27.96
CA VAL A 38 -5.15 27.96 26.70
C VAL A 38 -5.09 28.92 25.49
N PRO A 39 -4.37 28.56 24.39
CA PRO A 39 -4.29 29.39 23.19
C PRO A 39 -5.66 29.82 22.63
N ALA A 40 -5.72 31.01 22.04
CA ALA A 40 -6.97 31.66 21.61
C ALA A 40 -7.87 30.78 20.71
N ARG A 41 -7.25 30.00 19.81
CA ARG A 41 -7.96 29.07 18.91
C ARG A 41 -8.73 27.98 19.69
N TRP A 42 -8.13 27.46 20.75
CA TRP A 42 -8.73 26.43 21.60
C TRP A 42 -9.79 27.00 22.54
N ARG A 43 -9.60 28.22 23.03
CA ARG A 43 -10.63 28.95 23.78
C ARG A 43 -11.93 29.11 22.97
N GLN A 44 -11.83 29.56 21.72
CA GLN A 44 -12.99 29.71 20.84
C GLN A 44 -13.65 28.35 20.59
N PHE A 45 -12.85 27.33 20.30
CA PHE A 45 -13.34 25.98 20.07
C PHE A 45 -14.10 25.37 21.26
N PHE A 46 -13.61 25.55 22.49
CA PHE A 46 -14.30 25.04 23.69
C PHE A 46 -15.52 25.89 24.06
N ALA A 47 -15.46 27.22 23.85
CA ALA A 47 -16.59 28.11 24.10
C ALA A 47 -17.77 27.85 23.14
N GLU A 48 -17.50 27.50 21.89
CA GLU A 48 -18.54 27.13 20.90
C GLU A 48 -19.28 25.83 21.25
N GLN A 49 -18.67 24.96 22.06
CA GLN A 49 -19.21 23.63 22.40
C GLN A 49 -19.64 23.48 23.86
N ALA A 50 -19.44 24.49 24.70
CA ALA A 50 -19.87 24.46 26.09
C ALA A 50 -21.40 24.72 26.18
N PRO A 51 -22.15 23.93 26.96
CA PRO A 51 -23.55 24.24 27.25
C PRO A 51 -23.65 25.53 28.07
N ALA A 52 -24.67 26.34 27.79
CA ALA A 52 -24.76 27.75 28.19
C ALA A 52 -25.07 28.05 29.67
N ASP A 53 -25.03 27.08 30.59
CA ASP A 53 -25.36 27.32 32.01
C ASP A 53 -24.45 26.53 32.99
N PRO A 54 -23.75 27.19 33.93
CA PRO A 54 -22.89 26.53 34.90
C PRO A 54 -23.59 26.04 36.20
N GLU A 55 -24.90 26.20 36.37
CA GLU A 55 -25.61 25.86 37.63
C GLU A 55 -26.91 25.01 37.49
N ALA A 56 -27.08 24.24 36.41
CA ALA A 56 -28.22 23.32 36.32
C ALA A 56 -27.93 21.97 37.03
N PRO A 57 -28.84 21.45 37.88
CA PRO A 57 -28.58 20.24 38.65
C PRO A 57 -28.47 19.02 37.73
N VAL A 58 -27.38 18.27 37.93
CA VAL A 58 -27.09 17.00 37.26
C VAL A 58 -28.24 16.01 37.49
N ARG A 59 -29.07 15.82 36.46
CA ARG A 59 -29.96 14.66 36.39
C ARG A 59 -29.12 13.42 36.16
N SER A 60 -28.78 12.76 37.25
CA SER A 60 -28.30 11.37 37.23
C SER A 60 -29.43 10.50 36.66
N PRO A 61 -29.25 9.74 35.57
CA PRO A 61 -30.10 8.59 35.34
C PRO A 61 -29.66 7.53 36.33
N THR A 62 -30.44 7.37 37.39
CA THR A 62 -30.39 6.20 38.26
C THR A 62 -30.39 4.93 37.42
N ALA A 63 -29.32 4.16 37.58
CA ALA A 63 -29.30 2.75 37.20
C ALA A 63 -30.47 2.06 37.91
N GLY A 64 -31.54 1.74 37.19
CA GLY A 64 -32.68 1.02 37.76
C GLY A 64 -33.95 0.95 36.91
N GLY A 65 -34.25 1.94 36.08
CA GLY A 65 -35.57 2.02 35.41
C GLY A 65 -35.62 1.66 33.92
N ALA A 66 -34.49 1.65 33.21
CA ALA A 66 -34.47 1.58 31.74
C ALA A 66 -33.96 0.23 31.17
N ARG A 67 -34.10 -0.86 31.93
CA ARG A 67 -33.77 -2.23 31.46
C ARG A 67 -34.99 -3.14 31.24
N GLN A 68 -36.23 -2.66 31.46
CA GLN A 68 -37.43 -3.50 31.29
C GLN A 68 -38.45 -3.00 30.25
N ALA A 69 -38.21 -1.88 29.55
CA ALA A 69 -39.14 -1.37 28.53
C ALA A 69 -38.63 -1.47 27.07
N ALA A 70 -37.38 -1.90 26.84
CA ALA A 70 -36.81 -2.11 25.50
C ALA A 70 -36.57 -3.59 25.15
N ALA A 71 -37.03 -4.52 26.00
CA ALA A 71 -36.87 -5.97 25.81
C ALA A 71 -38.11 -6.66 25.20
N ALA A 72 -39.13 -5.92 24.77
CA ALA A 72 -40.41 -6.50 24.34
C ALA A 72 -40.80 -6.26 22.87
N ARG A 73 -39.94 -5.65 22.04
CA ARG A 73 -40.23 -5.48 20.61
C ARG A 73 -38.98 -5.72 19.77
N HIS A 74 -39.03 -6.85 19.06
CA HIS A 74 -38.09 -7.36 18.06
C HIS A 74 -36.99 -8.26 18.64
N GLY A 75 -37.33 -9.55 18.70
CA GLY A 75 -36.34 -10.62 18.83
C GLY A 75 -35.47 -10.65 17.58
N VAL A 76 -34.24 -10.17 17.73
CA VAL A 76 -33.11 -10.55 16.89
C VAL A 76 -32.00 -10.95 17.87
N PRO A 77 -31.49 -12.18 17.83
CA PRO A 77 -30.43 -12.60 18.75
C PRO A 77 -29.20 -11.72 18.52
N ALA A 78 -28.68 -11.16 19.62
CA ALA A 78 -27.47 -10.36 19.65
C ALA A 78 -26.27 -11.19 19.17
N ALA A 79 -25.76 -10.88 17.98
CA ALA A 79 -24.49 -11.37 17.49
C ALA A 79 -23.34 -10.69 18.25
N MET A 80 -23.07 -11.17 19.47
CA MET A 80 -21.85 -10.81 20.22
C MET A 80 -20.58 -11.50 19.68
N HIS A 81 -20.68 -12.24 18.57
CA HIS A 81 -19.53 -12.84 17.88
C HIS A 81 -18.94 -11.92 16.79
N ASP A 82 -19.68 -10.95 16.24
CA ASP A 82 -19.26 -10.22 15.04
C ASP A 82 -18.20 -9.12 15.29
N THR A 83 -18.07 -8.63 16.53
CA THR A 83 -17.13 -7.54 16.84
C THR A 83 -15.66 -8.02 16.81
N GLU A 84 -15.40 -9.25 17.23
CA GLU A 84 -14.05 -9.82 17.26
C GLU A 84 -13.60 -10.27 15.87
N TYR A 85 -14.49 -10.91 15.10
CA TYR A 85 -14.24 -11.26 13.69
C TYR A 85 -14.08 -10.01 12.80
N GLY A 86 -14.86 -8.95 13.05
CA GLY A 86 -14.73 -7.67 12.35
C GLY A 86 -13.38 -6.99 12.60
N ASN A 87 -12.90 -7.00 13.85
CA ASN A 87 -11.59 -6.46 14.21
C ASN A 87 -10.44 -7.26 13.60
N GLN A 88 -10.48 -8.60 13.67
CA GLN A 88 -9.45 -9.45 13.04
C GLN A 88 -9.41 -9.26 11.52
N SER A 89 -10.57 -9.10 10.88
CA SER A 89 -10.64 -8.85 9.44
C SER A 89 -10.06 -7.48 9.07
N ALA A 90 -10.28 -6.45 9.90
CA ALA A 90 -9.70 -5.12 9.70
C ALA A 90 -8.17 -5.11 9.91
N GLU A 91 -7.67 -5.83 10.91
CA GLU A 91 -6.24 -5.98 11.17
C GLU A 91 -5.52 -6.68 10.00
N LYS A 92 -6.11 -7.77 9.48
CA LYS A 92 -5.61 -8.48 8.30
C LYS A 92 -5.67 -7.61 7.05
N GLN A 93 -6.74 -6.84 6.86
CA GLN A 93 -6.85 -5.89 5.77
C GLN A 93 -5.72 -4.83 5.83
N ALA A 94 -5.42 -4.31 7.02
CA ALA A 94 -4.29 -3.39 7.22
C ALA A 94 -2.94 -4.06 6.96
N ALA A 95 -2.78 -5.33 7.36
CA ALA A 95 -1.59 -6.13 7.05
C ALA A 95 -1.37 -6.31 5.55
N VAL A 96 -2.43 -6.64 4.81
CA VAL A 96 -2.38 -6.76 3.35
C VAL A 96 -2.02 -5.43 2.68
N SER A 97 -2.61 -4.32 3.11
CA SER A 97 -2.25 -2.99 2.59
C SER A 97 -0.79 -2.63 2.86
N ARG A 98 -0.26 -2.96 4.05
CA ARG A 98 1.18 -2.81 4.35
C ARG A 98 2.03 -3.70 3.46
N LEU A 99 1.61 -4.93 3.20
CA LEU A 99 2.36 -5.86 2.36
C LEU A 99 2.47 -5.36 0.91
N ILE A 100 1.37 -4.89 0.33
CA ILE A 100 1.36 -4.24 -1.00
C ILE A 100 2.40 -3.09 -1.05
N GLN A 101 2.38 -2.23 -0.03
CA GLN A 101 3.33 -1.14 0.06
C GLN A 101 4.78 -1.66 0.15
N VAL A 102 5.05 -2.64 0.98
CA VAL A 102 6.38 -3.24 1.15
C VAL A 102 6.90 -3.83 -0.17
N TYR A 103 6.07 -4.57 -0.91
CA TYR A 103 6.44 -5.08 -2.24
C TYR A 103 6.78 -3.94 -3.21
N SER A 104 5.99 -2.86 -3.21
CA SER A 104 6.27 -1.70 -4.07
C SER A 104 7.57 -0.95 -3.72
N LEU A 105 8.02 -1.03 -2.46
CA LEU A 105 9.22 -0.34 -1.98
C LEU A 105 10.47 -1.20 -2.09
N ARG A 106 10.34 -2.52 -1.87
CA ARG A 106 11.48 -3.41 -1.65
C ARG A 106 11.46 -4.66 -2.53
N GLY A 107 10.42 -4.90 -3.34
CA GLY A 107 10.34 -6.10 -4.17
C GLY A 107 11.54 -6.28 -5.09
N HIS A 108 12.14 -5.17 -5.55
CA HIS A 108 13.38 -5.17 -6.33
C HIS A 108 14.54 -5.90 -5.64
N GLN A 109 14.55 -6.00 -4.30
CA GLN A 109 15.63 -6.65 -3.53
C GLN A 109 15.65 -8.17 -3.71
N ILE A 110 14.51 -8.77 -4.09
CA ILE A 110 14.34 -10.20 -4.33
C ILE A 110 13.97 -10.51 -5.79
N ALA A 111 14.09 -9.53 -6.69
CA ALA A 111 13.79 -9.72 -8.10
C ALA A 111 14.75 -10.72 -8.77
N ASP A 112 14.29 -11.38 -9.81
CA ASP A 112 15.07 -12.36 -10.57
C ASP A 112 15.86 -11.65 -11.68
N LEU A 113 17.00 -11.05 -11.31
CA LEU A 113 17.79 -10.20 -12.20
C LEU A 113 19.08 -10.84 -12.73
N ASP A 114 19.58 -11.87 -12.05
CA ASP A 114 20.85 -12.50 -12.39
C ASP A 114 20.63 -13.63 -13.40
N PRO A 115 21.01 -13.47 -14.68
CA PRO A 115 20.83 -14.51 -15.69
C PRO A 115 21.68 -15.76 -15.41
N LEU A 116 22.72 -15.64 -14.58
CA LEU A 116 23.59 -16.75 -14.20
C LEU A 116 23.13 -17.47 -12.92
N GLY A 117 22.19 -16.89 -12.16
CA GLY A 117 21.67 -17.46 -10.92
C GLY A 117 22.70 -17.63 -9.81
N MET A 118 23.80 -16.87 -9.84
CA MET A 118 24.88 -16.93 -8.84
C MET A 118 24.58 -16.04 -7.62
N GLN A 119 23.85 -14.95 -7.81
CA GLN A 119 23.53 -14.00 -6.76
C GLN A 119 22.45 -14.54 -5.83
N GLN A 120 22.79 -14.68 -4.54
CA GLN A 120 21.81 -14.95 -3.51
C GLN A 120 21.12 -13.66 -3.06
N ARG A 121 19.79 -13.66 -3.10
CA ARG A 121 18.95 -12.51 -2.74
C ARG A 121 17.98 -12.91 -1.63
N PRO A 122 18.41 -12.92 -0.36
CA PRO A 122 17.58 -13.37 0.74
C PRO A 122 16.37 -12.45 0.92
N MET A 123 15.22 -13.05 1.22
CA MET A 123 13.99 -12.31 1.45
C MET A 123 14.07 -11.49 2.74
N PRO A 124 13.93 -10.15 2.68
CA PRO A 124 13.88 -9.33 3.88
C PRO A 124 12.69 -9.71 4.76
N ASN A 125 12.90 -9.75 6.08
CA ASN A 125 11.86 -10.16 7.04
C ASN A 125 10.55 -9.41 6.88
N VAL A 126 10.61 -8.12 6.54
CA VAL A 126 9.44 -7.25 6.36
C VAL A 126 8.48 -7.69 5.24
N MET A 127 8.96 -8.51 4.29
CA MET A 127 8.12 -9.07 3.23
C MET A 127 7.53 -10.43 3.59
N ARG A 128 8.04 -11.11 4.63
CA ARG A 128 7.56 -12.43 4.98
C ARG A 128 6.14 -12.35 5.54
N LEU A 129 5.32 -13.35 5.23
CA LEU A 129 3.91 -13.34 5.59
C LEU A 129 3.69 -13.39 7.11
N ASP A 130 4.49 -14.21 7.79
CA ASP A 130 4.49 -14.33 9.25
C ASP A 130 4.83 -13.01 9.95
N TYR A 131 5.76 -12.23 9.40
CA TYR A 131 6.07 -10.89 9.91
C TYR A 131 4.89 -9.91 9.75
N ALA A 132 4.08 -10.07 8.70
CA ALA A 132 2.88 -9.26 8.49
C ALA A 132 1.68 -9.73 9.32
N GLY A 133 1.76 -10.88 10.01
CA GLY A 133 0.64 -11.50 10.71
C GLY A 133 -0.36 -12.19 9.76
N LEU A 134 0.09 -12.61 8.58
CA LEU A 134 -0.69 -13.33 7.57
C LEU A 134 -0.17 -14.78 7.47
N GLY A 135 -1.07 -15.71 7.20
CA GLY A 135 -0.73 -17.13 7.06
C GLY A 135 -1.51 -17.82 5.95
N ASP A 136 -1.30 -19.13 5.81
CA ASP A 136 -1.90 -19.93 4.73
C ASP A 136 -3.43 -19.94 4.79
N ALA A 137 -4.01 -19.79 5.98
CA ALA A 137 -5.46 -19.70 6.18
C ALA A 137 -6.09 -18.46 5.49
N ASP A 138 -5.29 -17.43 5.20
CA ASP A 138 -5.76 -16.19 4.60
C ASP A 138 -5.79 -16.25 3.07
N PHE A 139 -5.19 -17.27 2.43
CA PHE A 139 -5.00 -17.32 0.98
C PHE A 139 -6.30 -17.25 0.17
N ASP A 140 -7.40 -17.80 0.69
CA ASP A 140 -8.71 -17.76 0.04
C ASP A 140 -9.58 -16.58 0.42
N THR A 141 -9.11 -15.72 1.32
CA THR A 141 -9.85 -14.52 1.74
C THR A 141 -9.65 -13.40 0.74
N GLU A 142 -10.73 -12.69 0.42
CA GLU A 142 -10.69 -11.52 -0.46
C GLU A 142 -10.36 -10.25 0.31
N PHE A 143 -9.35 -9.52 -0.17
CA PHE A 143 -8.92 -8.26 0.40
C PHE A 143 -9.13 -7.11 -0.59
N TYR A 144 -9.35 -5.92 -0.03
CA TYR A 144 -9.35 -4.67 -0.79
C TYR A 144 -7.91 -4.24 -1.08
N VAL A 145 -7.58 -4.00 -2.34
CA VAL A 145 -6.24 -3.63 -2.81
C VAL A 145 -6.14 -2.12 -3.09
N GLY A 146 -7.28 -1.45 -3.25
CA GLY A 146 -7.33 -0.04 -3.61
C GLY A 146 -7.21 0.18 -5.11
N THR A 147 -6.44 1.18 -5.51
CA THR A 147 -6.08 1.41 -6.91
C THR A 147 -4.87 0.55 -7.26
N PHE A 148 -5.04 -0.33 -8.24
CA PHE A 148 -3.98 -1.26 -8.66
C PHE A 148 -4.03 -1.44 -10.17
N ALA A 149 -2.87 -1.37 -10.83
CA ALA A 149 -2.77 -1.37 -12.30
C ALA A 149 -3.70 -0.34 -12.97
N GLY A 150 -3.98 0.75 -12.25
CA GLY A 150 -4.87 1.82 -12.67
C GLY A 150 -6.36 1.44 -12.80
N GLN A 151 -6.78 0.35 -12.18
CA GLN A 151 -8.18 0.05 -11.87
C GLN A 151 -8.46 0.46 -10.42
N ALA A 152 -9.60 1.13 -10.19
CA ALA A 152 -10.02 1.54 -8.85
C ALA A 152 -10.87 0.45 -8.18
N ASN A 153 -10.87 0.45 -6.85
CA ASN A 153 -11.69 -0.44 -6.01
C ASN A 153 -11.45 -1.94 -6.23
N VAL A 154 -10.21 -2.33 -6.52
CA VAL A 154 -9.88 -3.73 -6.81
C VAL A 154 -9.98 -4.57 -5.53
N ARG A 155 -10.63 -5.73 -5.64
CA ARG A 155 -10.60 -6.79 -4.65
C ARG A 155 -10.06 -8.06 -5.29
N MET A 156 -9.29 -8.83 -4.55
CA MET A 156 -8.74 -10.11 -5.01
C MET A 156 -8.45 -11.02 -3.84
N ARG A 157 -8.44 -12.33 -4.09
CA ARG A 157 -7.99 -13.30 -3.10
C ARG A 157 -6.53 -13.09 -2.78
N PHE A 158 -6.14 -13.32 -1.54
CA PHE A 158 -4.76 -13.08 -1.10
C PHE A 158 -3.73 -13.89 -1.90
N ARG A 159 -4.06 -15.12 -2.30
CA ARG A 159 -3.23 -15.93 -3.20
C ARG A 159 -2.91 -15.23 -4.53
N ASP A 160 -3.92 -14.62 -5.15
CA ASP A 160 -3.82 -13.98 -6.46
C ASP A 160 -3.07 -12.66 -6.34
N LEU A 161 -3.31 -11.93 -5.23
CA LEU A 161 -2.57 -10.74 -4.88
C LEU A 161 -1.07 -11.02 -4.75
N LEU A 162 -0.68 -12.03 -3.99
CA LEU A 162 0.74 -12.38 -3.81
C LEU A 162 1.40 -12.78 -5.13
N ALA A 163 0.72 -13.58 -5.96
CA ALA A 163 1.22 -13.94 -7.28
C ALA A 163 1.42 -12.67 -8.14
N THR A 164 0.45 -11.77 -8.13
CA THR A 164 0.50 -10.51 -8.87
C THR A 164 1.63 -9.59 -8.39
N LEU A 165 1.79 -9.40 -7.07
CA LEU A 165 2.87 -8.60 -6.50
C LEU A 165 4.25 -9.18 -6.85
N ARG A 166 4.40 -10.51 -6.85
CA ARG A 166 5.64 -11.17 -7.27
C ARG A 166 5.92 -10.94 -8.75
N THR A 167 4.92 -11.06 -9.61
CA THR A 167 5.07 -10.78 -11.06
C THR A 167 5.49 -9.34 -11.31
N VAL A 168 4.85 -8.37 -10.65
CA VAL A 168 5.09 -6.94 -10.89
C VAL A 168 6.42 -6.48 -10.30
N TYR A 169 6.73 -6.86 -9.05
CA TYR A 169 7.83 -6.25 -8.28
C TYR A 169 9.04 -7.17 -8.10
N CYS A 170 8.91 -8.47 -8.35
CA CYS A 170 9.95 -9.47 -8.09
C CYS A 170 10.28 -10.34 -9.32
N GLY A 171 9.78 -9.96 -10.51
CA GLY A 171 10.05 -10.67 -11.76
C GLY A 171 11.44 -10.37 -12.33
N LYS A 172 11.55 -10.36 -13.65
CA LYS A 172 12.80 -10.07 -14.39
C LYS A 172 13.19 -8.58 -14.43
N VAL A 173 12.44 -7.73 -13.72
CA VAL A 173 12.70 -6.30 -13.60
C VAL A 173 12.63 -5.89 -12.13
N GLY A 174 13.68 -5.22 -11.66
CA GLY A 174 13.77 -4.69 -10.30
C GLY A 174 13.55 -3.18 -10.30
N ALA A 175 12.34 -2.74 -9.98
CA ALA A 175 12.01 -1.31 -9.93
C ALA A 175 12.31 -0.71 -8.54
N ASP A 176 13.25 0.23 -8.48
CA ASP A 176 13.48 1.10 -7.32
C ASP A 176 13.15 2.54 -7.68
N PHE A 177 12.03 3.02 -7.15
CA PHE A 177 11.53 4.38 -7.35
C PHE A 177 11.02 4.99 -6.04
N ALA A 178 11.26 4.31 -4.91
CA ALA A 178 10.80 4.73 -3.59
C ALA A 178 11.49 6.01 -3.11
N HIS A 179 12.73 6.22 -3.55
CA HIS A 179 13.56 7.38 -3.22
C HIS A 179 13.10 8.69 -3.88
N LEU A 180 12.16 8.64 -4.84
CA LEU A 180 11.65 9.83 -5.50
C LEU A 180 10.82 10.69 -4.54
N SER A 181 11.22 11.95 -4.35
CA SER A 181 10.53 12.88 -3.44
C SER A 181 9.12 13.28 -3.92
N ARG A 182 8.93 13.43 -5.24
CA ARG A 182 7.65 13.88 -5.80
C ARG A 182 6.64 12.73 -5.85
N GLY A 183 5.59 12.85 -5.04
CA GLY A 183 4.55 11.83 -4.95
C GLY A 183 3.86 11.52 -6.28
N ARG A 184 3.61 12.54 -7.12
CA ARG A 184 2.98 12.37 -8.44
C ARG A 184 3.80 11.47 -9.37
N GLU A 185 5.12 11.61 -9.37
CA GLU A 185 6.03 10.84 -10.24
C GLU A 185 6.09 9.39 -9.76
N ARG A 186 6.15 9.20 -8.44
CA ARG A 186 6.09 7.87 -7.82
C ARG A 186 4.79 7.12 -8.14
N VAL A 187 3.64 7.81 -8.09
CA VAL A 187 2.35 7.21 -8.45
C VAL A 187 2.31 6.88 -9.94
N TRP A 188 2.78 7.78 -10.80
CA TRP A 188 2.83 7.55 -12.25
C TRP A 188 3.71 6.35 -12.63
N ILE A 189 4.91 6.23 -12.06
CA ILE A 189 5.81 5.08 -12.30
C ILE A 189 5.15 3.78 -11.83
N ARG A 190 4.57 3.78 -10.62
CA ARG A 190 3.86 2.61 -10.08
C ARG A 190 2.77 2.15 -11.03
N GLU A 191 1.89 3.05 -11.44
CA GLU A 191 0.76 2.73 -12.33
C GLU A 191 1.24 2.21 -13.68
N ARG A 192 2.27 2.83 -14.27
CA ARG A 192 2.86 2.41 -15.54
C ARG A 192 3.50 1.03 -15.44
N LEU A 193 4.23 0.76 -14.36
CA LEU A 193 4.85 -0.53 -14.09
C LEU A 193 3.80 -1.63 -13.89
N GLU A 194 2.84 -1.41 -12.99
CA GLU A 194 1.77 -2.39 -12.71
C GLU A 194 0.96 -2.71 -13.97
N ARG A 195 0.61 -1.71 -14.77
CA ARG A 195 -0.08 -1.93 -16.06
C ARG A 195 0.78 -2.66 -17.08
N GLY A 196 2.04 -2.25 -17.24
CA GLY A 196 2.95 -2.85 -18.22
C GLY A 196 3.20 -4.33 -17.93
N MET A 197 3.42 -4.67 -16.67
CA MET A 197 3.72 -6.05 -16.23
C MET A 197 2.52 -6.99 -16.31
N LEU A 198 1.28 -6.47 -16.27
CA LEU A 198 0.07 -7.28 -16.25
C LEU A 198 -0.71 -7.29 -17.56
N GLY A 199 -0.51 -6.28 -18.41
CA GLY A 199 -1.44 -5.98 -19.50
C GLY A 199 -0.83 -5.87 -20.90
N ASN A 200 0.47 -6.07 -21.08
CA ASN A 200 1.11 -5.83 -22.38
C ASN A 200 2.02 -6.99 -22.85
N PRO A 201 1.44 -8.16 -23.20
CA PRO A 201 2.24 -9.23 -23.80
C PRO A 201 2.71 -8.81 -25.20
N LEU A 202 3.98 -9.08 -25.51
CA LEU A 202 4.52 -8.92 -26.86
C LEU A 202 3.75 -9.79 -27.85
N SER A 203 3.37 -9.20 -28.97
CA SER A 203 2.83 -9.89 -30.15
C SER A 203 3.86 -10.85 -30.74
N ASP A 204 3.38 -11.82 -31.52
CA ASP A 204 4.26 -12.79 -32.17
C ASP A 204 5.27 -12.12 -33.11
N ASP A 205 4.87 -11.04 -33.78
CA ASP A 205 5.75 -10.31 -34.70
C ASP A 205 6.82 -9.53 -33.95
N GLU A 206 6.49 -8.88 -32.83
CA GLU A 206 7.48 -8.24 -31.95
C GLU A 206 8.48 -9.29 -31.40
N ARG A 207 8.00 -10.47 -31.00
CA ARG A 207 8.87 -11.56 -30.53
C ARG A 207 9.82 -12.03 -31.63
N ARG A 208 9.34 -12.20 -32.87
CA ARG A 208 10.18 -12.57 -34.03
C ARG A 208 11.19 -11.48 -34.37
N HIS A 209 10.81 -10.21 -34.27
CA HIS A 209 11.70 -9.08 -34.48
C HIS A 209 12.82 -9.04 -33.45
N ILE A 210 12.49 -9.13 -32.16
CA ILE A 210 13.49 -9.20 -31.06
C ILE A 210 14.44 -10.39 -31.26
N LEU A 211 13.90 -11.56 -31.61
CA LEU A 211 14.74 -12.74 -31.88
C LEU A 211 15.69 -12.53 -33.07
N THR A 212 15.21 -11.87 -34.12
CA THR A 212 16.03 -11.53 -35.30
C THR A 212 17.19 -10.61 -34.89
N GLN A 213 16.92 -9.62 -34.05
CA GLN A 213 17.95 -8.69 -33.56
C GLN A 213 18.97 -9.37 -32.66
N LEU A 214 18.54 -10.22 -31.74
CA LEU A 214 19.45 -11.01 -30.90
C LEU A 214 20.34 -11.92 -31.76
N THR A 215 19.76 -12.57 -32.77
CA THR A 215 20.50 -13.42 -33.72
C THR A 215 21.52 -12.61 -34.51
N ALA A 216 21.17 -11.39 -34.93
CA ALA A 216 22.09 -10.50 -35.63
C ALA A 216 23.24 -10.02 -34.73
N ALA A 217 22.95 -9.68 -33.46
CA ALA A 217 23.93 -9.28 -32.45
C ALA A 217 24.97 -10.39 -32.20
N GLU A 218 24.50 -11.62 -31.99
CA GLU A 218 25.39 -12.76 -31.82
C GLU A 218 26.15 -13.09 -33.13
N GLY A 219 25.47 -12.99 -34.28
CA GLY A 219 26.04 -13.28 -35.58
C GLY A 219 27.22 -12.39 -35.93
N ILE A 220 27.12 -11.08 -35.68
CA ILE A 220 28.23 -10.14 -35.92
C ILE A 220 29.42 -10.42 -34.99
N GLU A 221 29.18 -10.74 -33.72
CA GLU A 221 30.25 -11.09 -32.77
C GLU A 221 31.01 -12.35 -33.22
N ARG A 222 30.29 -13.43 -33.58
CA ARG A 222 30.91 -14.66 -34.10
C ARG A 222 31.69 -14.42 -35.39
N TYR A 223 31.16 -13.57 -36.29
CA TYR A 223 31.85 -13.21 -37.52
C TYR A 223 33.15 -12.46 -37.24
N LEU A 224 33.11 -11.44 -36.38
CA LEU A 224 34.28 -10.67 -35.99
C LEU A 224 35.31 -11.54 -35.27
N HIS A 225 34.85 -12.47 -34.42
CA HIS A 225 35.71 -13.47 -33.78
C HIS A 225 36.50 -14.28 -34.79
N THR A 226 35.83 -14.76 -35.82
CA THR A 226 36.44 -15.69 -36.79
C THR A 226 37.35 -14.95 -37.77
N ARG A 227 36.96 -13.76 -38.22
CA ARG A 227 37.66 -13.03 -39.28
C ARG A 227 38.80 -12.15 -38.80
N TYR A 228 38.68 -11.56 -37.61
CA TYR A 228 39.66 -10.59 -37.09
C TYR A 228 40.30 -11.11 -35.80
N VAL A 229 40.97 -12.25 -35.92
CA VAL A 229 41.65 -12.91 -34.80
C VAL A 229 42.76 -12.01 -34.24
N GLY A 230 42.83 -11.89 -32.91
CA GLY A 230 43.84 -11.08 -32.21
C GLY A 230 43.59 -9.57 -32.24
N GLN A 231 42.58 -9.10 -32.97
CA GLN A 231 42.18 -7.70 -32.95
C GLN A 231 41.33 -7.40 -31.71
N LYS A 232 41.63 -6.29 -31.05
CA LYS A 232 40.86 -5.84 -29.89
C LYS A 232 39.47 -5.40 -30.35
N ARG A 233 38.45 -6.11 -29.88
CA ARG A 233 37.05 -5.69 -29.93
C ARG A 233 36.48 -5.68 -28.52
N PHE A 234 35.65 -4.69 -28.22
CA PHE A 234 34.89 -4.65 -26.99
C PHE A 234 33.60 -5.42 -27.23
N SER A 235 33.68 -6.75 -27.05
CA SER A 235 32.57 -7.65 -27.37
C SER A 235 31.32 -7.34 -26.55
N LEU A 236 30.17 -7.50 -27.18
CA LEU A 236 28.85 -7.41 -26.55
C LEU A 236 28.36 -8.77 -26.01
N GLU A 237 29.15 -9.85 -26.11
CA GLU A 237 28.75 -11.19 -25.65
C GLU A 237 28.24 -11.16 -24.19
N GLY A 238 27.01 -11.67 -23.99
CA GLY A 238 26.33 -11.66 -22.69
C GLY A 238 25.50 -10.40 -22.42
N GLY A 239 25.67 -9.35 -23.24
CA GLY A 239 24.90 -8.12 -23.24
C GLY A 239 24.03 -7.94 -24.49
N ASP A 240 23.76 -9.02 -25.23
CA ASP A 240 23.08 -9.00 -26.54
C ASP A 240 21.70 -8.33 -26.51
N SER A 241 21.01 -8.38 -25.36
CA SER A 241 19.73 -7.70 -25.12
C SER A 241 19.79 -6.17 -25.23
N LEU A 242 20.98 -5.57 -25.22
CA LEU A 242 21.16 -4.14 -25.47
C LEU A 242 20.70 -3.75 -26.87
N ILE A 243 20.88 -4.62 -27.87
CA ILE A 243 20.50 -4.34 -29.26
C ILE A 243 18.98 -4.14 -29.41
N PRO A 244 18.11 -5.10 -29.02
CA PRO A 244 16.67 -4.90 -29.08
C PRO A 244 16.17 -3.78 -28.15
N LEU A 245 16.83 -3.55 -27.00
CA LEU A 245 16.49 -2.43 -26.13
C LEU A 245 16.69 -1.08 -26.81
N LEU A 246 17.83 -0.90 -27.50
CA LEU A 246 18.13 0.35 -28.21
C LEU A 246 17.21 0.55 -29.41
N ASP A 247 16.89 -0.52 -30.14
CA ASP A 247 15.91 -0.44 -31.23
C ASP A 247 14.54 0.00 -30.70
N ASP A 248 14.01 -0.66 -29.68
CA ASP A 248 12.71 -0.29 -29.08
C ASP A 248 12.70 1.17 -28.59
N LEU A 249 13.78 1.63 -27.95
CA LEU A 249 13.91 3.02 -27.52
C LEU A 249 13.85 3.99 -28.71
N ILE A 250 14.53 3.67 -29.82
CA ILE A 250 14.52 4.50 -31.03
C ILE A 250 13.14 4.48 -31.69
N GLN A 251 12.49 3.32 -31.80
CA GLN A 251 11.15 3.20 -32.38
C GLN A 251 10.11 3.97 -31.55
N GLN A 252 10.16 3.87 -30.23
CA GLN A 252 9.28 4.63 -29.34
C GLN A 252 9.53 6.13 -29.43
N GLY A 253 10.81 6.55 -29.52
CA GLY A 253 11.18 7.94 -29.78
C GLY A 253 10.58 8.44 -31.09
N GLY A 254 10.80 7.71 -32.19
CA GLY A 254 10.28 8.08 -33.51
C GLY A 254 8.75 8.12 -33.58
N ALA A 255 8.06 7.25 -32.83
CA ALA A 255 6.60 7.28 -32.74
C ALA A 255 6.05 8.48 -31.95
N ALA A 256 6.85 9.06 -31.05
CA ALA A 256 6.47 10.21 -30.23
C ALA A 256 6.76 11.58 -30.90
N GLY A 257 7.48 11.60 -32.03
CA GLY A 257 7.88 12.80 -32.78
C GLY A 257 9.22 13.38 -32.33
#